data_AF-A0A3M1ZVQ3-F1
#
_entry.id   AF-A0A3M1ZVQ3-F1
#
_cell.length_a   1.000
_cell.length_b   1.000
_cell.length_c   1.000
_cell.angle_alpha   90.00
_cell.angle_beta   90.00
_cell.angle_gamma   90.00
#
_symmetry.space_group_name_H-M   'P 1'
#
loop_
_entity.id
_entity.type
_entity.pdbx_description
1 polymer ?
#
loop_
_entity_poly.entity_id
_entity_poly.type
_entity_poly.pdbx_seq_one_letter_code
_entity_poly.pdbx_strand_id
1 'polypeptide(L)'
;TTRYQDVAPTGSAIRKECLDCHEGYDEFTDEADLMAGEVDCEDCHMPRLAKSAVKSTPEGTGPALGDIRSHIFRIDTSATSQFTDDGALAFPAITAEFACKTCHNGVEESDEVNFQIRVHVQTPDDEPTYVGTAACATCHDEQYQEFKLSGHNYKLNKVTFDTKPTYPDFGLGDAPGAPDESLFGVAGLTDCDNSLGCPKSYADVAYVIGGYGWKARFIDKNGYIVTGGDTQYNLVQNKLDAADYPDMGNWVAYDDGEVDKGYNYSCFRCHTTGPEDLGDPNVNPGLPGFGGDRFAEAGVQCEACHGPGSSHVASRNPEHITVDTTAELCGR
;
A
#
# COMPACT_ATOMS: atom_id res chain seq x y z
N THR A 1 11.70 -29.28 1.62
CA THR A 1 11.35 -28.16 2.52
C THR A 1 9.88 -27.71 2.38
N THR A 2 9.03 -28.44 1.65
CA THR A 2 7.61 -28.13 1.39
C THR A 2 6.65 -28.30 2.58
N ARG A 3 7.10 -28.82 3.73
CA ARG A 3 6.21 -29.14 4.87
C ARG A 3 5.80 -27.94 5.72
N TYR A 4 6.48 -26.79 5.55
CA TYR A 4 6.31 -25.61 6.40
C TYR A 4 6.23 -24.29 5.62
N GLN A 5 6.18 -24.32 4.28
CA GLN A 5 6.10 -23.08 3.49
C GLN A 5 4.80 -22.31 3.78
N ASP A 6 3.73 -23.00 4.15
CA ASP A 6 2.43 -22.40 4.50
C ASP A 6 2.14 -22.41 6.01
N VAL A 7 3.12 -22.80 6.84
CA VAL A 7 2.90 -22.95 8.29
C VAL A 7 3.96 -22.16 9.05
N ALA A 8 3.68 -20.88 9.28
CA ALA A 8 4.47 -20.09 10.21
C ALA A 8 4.20 -20.55 11.65
N PRO A 9 5.24 -20.78 12.48
CA PRO A 9 5.05 -21.34 13.84
C PRO A 9 4.42 -20.36 14.84
N THR A 10 4.41 -19.06 14.53
CA THR A 10 3.92 -18.00 15.42
C THR A 10 3.46 -16.79 14.58
N GLY A 11 2.15 -16.63 14.43
CA GLY A 11 1.55 -15.58 13.60
C GLY A 11 1.44 -15.99 12.13
N SER A 12 0.36 -15.57 11.47
CA SER A 12 0.14 -15.77 10.04
C SER A 12 1.36 -15.21 9.29
N ALA A 13 2.01 -16.01 8.45
CA ALA A 13 2.91 -15.44 7.45
C ALA A 13 2.10 -14.40 6.66
N ILE A 14 2.66 -13.20 6.43
CA ILE A 14 2.03 -12.18 5.60
C ILE A 14 2.04 -12.72 4.17
N ARG A 15 0.98 -13.44 3.78
CA ARG A 15 0.70 -13.76 2.38
C ARG A 15 -0.06 -12.58 1.82
N LYS A 16 0.51 -11.95 0.79
CA LYS A 16 -0.11 -10.92 -0.04
C LYS A 16 -0.19 -11.47 -1.45
N GLU A 17 -1.32 -11.31 -2.11
CA GLU A 17 -1.45 -11.62 -3.52
C GLU A 17 -0.81 -10.48 -4.31
N CYS A 18 -0.19 -10.76 -5.46
CA CYS A 18 0.50 -9.71 -6.24
C CYS A 18 -0.47 -8.58 -6.63
N LEU A 19 -1.71 -8.94 -6.95
CA LEU A 19 -2.78 -8.01 -7.33
C LEU A 19 -3.36 -7.22 -6.13
N ASP A 20 -2.96 -7.52 -4.88
CA ASP A 20 -3.32 -6.69 -3.73
C ASP A 20 -2.70 -5.28 -3.81
N CYS A 21 -1.63 -5.12 -4.60
CA CYS A 21 -0.89 -3.85 -4.76
C CYS A 21 -0.56 -3.53 -6.23
N HIS A 22 -0.62 -4.50 -7.15
CA HIS A 22 -0.44 -4.30 -8.59
C HIS A 22 -1.80 -4.31 -9.31
N GLU A 23 -2.54 -3.19 -9.25
CA GLU A 23 -3.83 -3.03 -9.92
C GLU A 23 -3.67 -2.84 -11.44
N GLY A 24 -4.55 -3.46 -12.25
CA GLY A 24 -4.56 -3.33 -13.72
C GLY A 24 -3.57 -4.23 -14.48
N TYR A 25 -3.02 -5.25 -13.81
CA TYR A 25 -2.12 -6.26 -14.39
C TYR A 25 -2.75 -7.67 -14.40
N ASP A 26 -4.08 -7.76 -14.33
CA ASP A 26 -4.86 -8.99 -14.36
C ASP A 26 -5.01 -9.59 -15.77
N GLU A 27 -4.64 -8.83 -16.81
CA GLU A 27 -4.64 -9.27 -18.20
C GLU A 27 -3.22 -9.18 -18.78
N PHE A 28 -2.67 -10.35 -19.15
CA PHE A 28 -1.59 -10.39 -20.13
C PHE A 28 -2.12 -9.79 -21.43
N THR A 29 -1.40 -8.86 -22.06
CA THR A 29 -1.85 -8.24 -23.32
C THR A 29 -2.10 -9.29 -24.40
N ASP A 30 -2.89 -8.95 -25.43
CA ASP A 30 -3.30 -9.86 -26.52
C ASP A 30 -2.16 -10.69 -27.15
N GLU A 31 -0.90 -10.23 -27.15
CA GLU A 31 0.25 -11.02 -27.62
C GLU A 31 0.87 -11.99 -26.60
N ALA A 32 0.61 -11.80 -25.30
CA ALA A 32 1.01 -12.70 -24.21
C ALA A 32 -0.06 -13.77 -23.89
N ASP A 33 -1.17 -13.77 -24.62
CA ASP A 33 -2.28 -14.75 -24.55
C ASP A 33 -1.85 -16.20 -24.87
N LEU A 34 -0.64 -16.39 -25.43
CA LEU A 34 -0.01 -17.71 -25.59
C LEU A 34 0.51 -18.32 -24.28
N MET A 35 0.71 -17.50 -23.24
CA MET A 35 1.19 -17.90 -21.91
C MET A 35 0.09 -17.77 -20.84
N ALA A 36 -1.02 -17.10 -21.16
CA ALA A 36 -2.15 -16.90 -20.27
C ALA A 36 -2.76 -18.26 -19.85
N GLY A 37 -2.79 -18.50 -18.53
CA GLY A 37 -3.30 -19.74 -17.94
C GLY A 37 -2.27 -20.87 -17.78
N GLU A 38 -1.03 -20.70 -18.27
CA GLU A 38 0.05 -21.69 -18.16
C GLU A 38 1.23 -21.22 -17.29
N VAL A 39 1.35 -19.92 -17.00
CA VAL A 39 2.39 -19.35 -16.12
C VAL A 39 1.81 -18.34 -15.13
N ASP A 40 2.41 -18.27 -13.93
CA ASP A 40 2.04 -17.30 -12.89
C ASP A 40 3.03 -16.12 -12.85
N CYS A 41 2.61 -14.96 -12.30
CA CYS A 41 3.49 -13.79 -12.10
C CYS A 41 4.81 -14.18 -11.39
N GLU A 42 4.73 -15.11 -10.44
CA GLU A 42 5.87 -15.61 -9.67
C GLU A 42 6.88 -16.42 -10.49
N ASP A 43 6.55 -16.85 -11.69
CA ASP A 43 7.49 -17.63 -12.53
C ASP A 43 8.52 -16.74 -13.21
N CYS A 44 8.14 -15.51 -13.56
CA CYS A 44 9.05 -14.49 -14.10
C CYS A 44 9.57 -13.55 -13.01
N HIS A 45 8.71 -13.13 -12.09
CA HIS A 45 9.02 -12.12 -11.07
C HIS A 45 9.42 -12.70 -9.71
N MET A 46 9.32 -14.01 -9.49
CA MET A 46 9.89 -14.66 -8.31
C MET A 46 10.53 -16.02 -8.66
N PRO A 47 11.43 -16.08 -9.66
CA PRO A 47 12.01 -17.33 -10.09
C PRO A 47 12.82 -17.95 -8.96
N ARG A 48 13.05 -19.26 -9.03
CA ARG A 48 13.77 -19.99 -7.99
C ARG A 48 15.27 -19.72 -8.09
N LEU A 49 15.71 -18.58 -7.54
CA LEU A 49 17.12 -18.18 -7.52
C LEU A 49 17.88 -18.75 -6.32
N ALA A 50 17.20 -19.03 -5.20
CA ALA A 50 17.85 -19.43 -3.97
C ALA A 50 17.83 -20.96 -3.78
N LYS A 51 19.01 -21.52 -3.50
CA LYS A 51 19.15 -22.93 -3.14
C LYS A 51 19.18 -23.08 -1.62
N SER A 52 18.15 -23.69 -1.06
CA SER A 52 18.13 -24.19 0.32
C SER A 52 18.59 -25.65 0.40
N ALA A 53 18.04 -26.55 -0.41
CA ALA A 53 18.36 -27.98 -0.35
C ALA A 53 18.85 -28.54 -1.69
N VAL A 54 18.12 -28.28 -2.78
CA VAL A 54 18.38 -28.89 -4.09
C VAL A 54 18.42 -27.83 -5.19
N LYS A 55 19.06 -28.19 -6.30
CA LYS A 55 18.98 -27.41 -7.54
C LYS A 55 18.45 -28.31 -8.65
N SER A 56 17.68 -27.74 -9.56
CA SER A 56 17.20 -28.40 -10.76
C SER A 56 17.60 -27.58 -11.97
N THR A 57 18.07 -28.24 -13.02
CA THR A 57 18.22 -27.62 -14.33
C THR A 57 16.98 -28.03 -15.13
N PRO A 58 16.16 -27.08 -15.62
CA PRO A 58 15.08 -27.40 -16.56
C PRO A 58 15.60 -28.21 -17.75
N GLU A 59 14.77 -29.08 -18.35
CA GLU A 59 15.17 -29.82 -19.55
C GLU A 59 15.56 -28.84 -20.67
N GLY A 60 16.82 -28.83 -21.10
CA GLY A 60 17.35 -27.92 -22.11
C GLY A 60 18.61 -27.16 -21.68
N THR A 61 18.82 -25.96 -22.24
CA THR A 61 19.97 -25.07 -21.97
C THR A 61 19.69 -23.96 -20.94
N GLY A 62 18.57 -24.05 -20.21
CA GLY A 62 18.19 -23.04 -19.20
C GLY A 62 19.12 -23.03 -17.96
N PRO A 63 19.09 -21.95 -17.15
CA PRO A 63 19.95 -21.86 -15.97
C PRO A 63 19.60 -22.91 -14.92
N ALA A 64 20.56 -23.21 -14.05
CA ALA A 64 20.28 -24.01 -12.86
C ALA A 64 19.44 -23.20 -11.87
N LEU A 65 18.25 -23.70 -11.53
CA LEU A 65 17.34 -23.12 -10.56
C LEU A 65 17.53 -23.73 -9.18
N GLY A 66 17.36 -22.93 -8.13
CA GLY A 66 17.24 -23.39 -6.76
C GLY A 66 15.87 -23.99 -6.44
N ASP A 67 15.60 -24.22 -5.17
CA ASP A 67 14.33 -24.75 -4.66
C ASP A 67 13.47 -23.71 -3.92
N ILE A 68 13.96 -22.47 -3.78
CA ILE A 68 13.27 -21.35 -3.11
C ILE A 68 13.10 -20.18 -4.09
N ARG A 69 11.88 -19.66 -4.17
CA ARG A 69 11.53 -18.46 -4.95
C ARG A 69 12.29 -17.23 -4.42
N SER A 70 12.71 -16.35 -5.32
CA SER A 70 13.35 -15.09 -4.95
C SER A 70 12.36 -14.15 -4.27
N HIS A 71 12.89 -13.19 -3.50
CA HIS A 71 12.17 -11.97 -3.10
C HIS A 71 12.70 -10.76 -3.89
N ILE A 72 13.14 -11.02 -5.13
CA ILE A 72 13.62 -10.03 -6.09
C ILE A 72 12.60 -10.06 -7.20
N PHE A 73 11.95 -8.93 -7.48
CA PHE A 73 10.78 -8.87 -8.37
C PHE A 73 11.05 -8.14 -9.69
N ARG A 74 11.97 -7.18 -9.66
CA ARG A 74 12.30 -6.38 -10.84
C ARG A 74 13.10 -7.23 -11.82
N ILE A 75 12.70 -7.23 -13.10
CA ILE A 75 13.45 -7.85 -14.19
C ILE A 75 14.28 -6.78 -14.89
N ASP A 76 15.54 -7.08 -15.17
CA ASP A 76 16.44 -6.28 -15.98
C ASP A 76 17.00 -7.16 -17.10
N THR A 77 16.49 -6.96 -18.32
CA THR A 77 16.89 -7.76 -19.49
C THR A 77 18.25 -7.36 -20.05
N SER A 78 18.83 -6.23 -19.61
CA SER A 78 20.16 -5.79 -20.01
C SER A 78 21.27 -6.37 -19.13
N ALA A 79 20.92 -6.86 -17.94
CA ALA A 79 21.87 -7.44 -16.99
C ALA A 79 22.32 -8.83 -17.45
N THR A 80 23.64 -9.02 -17.51
CA THR A 80 24.29 -10.25 -17.99
C THR A 80 24.73 -11.19 -16.87
N SER A 81 24.53 -10.83 -15.60
CA SER A 81 24.94 -11.64 -14.45
C SER A 81 23.94 -11.53 -13.31
N GLN A 82 23.42 -12.68 -12.86
CA GLN A 82 22.48 -12.74 -11.75
C GLN A 82 23.17 -12.71 -10.38
N PHE A 83 24.41 -13.19 -10.32
CA PHE A 83 25.18 -13.34 -9.09
C PHE A 83 26.56 -12.70 -9.24
N THR A 84 27.19 -12.37 -8.11
CA THR A 84 28.61 -12.02 -8.06
C THR A 84 29.48 -13.18 -8.57
N ASP A 85 30.71 -12.90 -8.98
CA ASP A 85 31.62 -13.92 -9.55
C ASP A 85 31.87 -15.11 -8.60
N ASP A 86 31.80 -14.88 -7.29
CA ASP A 86 31.91 -15.89 -6.24
C ASP A 86 30.59 -16.62 -5.92
N GLY A 87 29.49 -16.20 -6.54
CA GLY A 87 28.14 -16.74 -6.34
C GLY A 87 27.53 -16.45 -4.97
N ALA A 88 28.15 -15.60 -4.15
CA ALA A 88 27.74 -15.37 -2.77
C ALA A 88 26.52 -14.44 -2.66
N LEU A 89 26.38 -13.50 -3.59
CA LEU A 89 25.32 -12.49 -3.59
C LEU A 89 24.56 -12.48 -4.93
N ALA A 90 23.26 -12.23 -4.86
CA ALA A 90 22.43 -11.95 -6.03
C ALA A 90 22.34 -10.44 -6.27
N PHE A 91 22.36 -10.02 -7.53
CA PHE A 91 22.05 -8.63 -7.89
C PHE A 91 20.56 -8.33 -7.69
N PRO A 92 20.18 -7.07 -7.40
CA PRO A 92 18.82 -6.70 -6.99
C PRO A 92 17.78 -6.69 -8.13
N ALA A 93 18.12 -7.24 -9.30
CA ALA A 93 17.21 -7.46 -10.42
C ALA A 93 17.41 -8.87 -10.98
N ILE A 94 16.32 -9.45 -11.49
CA ILE A 94 16.31 -10.73 -12.18
C ILE A 94 16.77 -10.51 -13.62
N THR A 95 17.76 -11.26 -14.07
CA THR A 95 18.21 -11.24 -15.46
C THR A 95 17.26 -12.01 -16.38
N ALA A 96 17.29 -11.71 -17.69
CA ALA A 96 16.48 -12.45 -18.68
C ALA A 96 16.77 -13.97 -18.70
N GLU A 97 17.99 -14.37 -18.32
CA GLU A 97 18.37 -15.79 -18.18
C GLU A 97 17.44 -16.52 -17.20
N PHE A 98 17.16 -15.93 -16.04
CA PHE A 98 16.36 -16.56 -14.99
C PHE A 98 14.86 -16.25 -15.11
N ALA A 99 14.48 -15.10 -15.65
CA ALA A 99 13.08 -14.75 -15.87
C ALA A 99 12.47 -15.50 -17.07
N CYS A 100 13.20 -15.60 -18.20
CA CYS A 100 12.62 -16.03 -19.47
C CYS A 100 13.18 -17.38 -19.96
N LYS A 101 14.50 -17.58 -19.85
CA LYS A 101 15.17 -18.77 -20.42
C LYS A 101 14.97 -20.06 -19.60
N THR A 102 14.20 -19.99 -18.52
CA THR A 102 13.65 -21.17 -17.84
C THR A 102 12.75 -21.98 -18.78
N CYS A 103 11.91 -21.30 -19.57
CA CYS A 103 11.00 -21.91 -20.55
C CYS A 103 11.50 -21.73 -22.00
N HIS A 104 12.09 -20.57 -22.31
CA HIS A 104 12.65 -20.27 -23.64
C HIS A 104 14.09 -20.80 -23.80
N ASN A 105 14.33 -22.06 -23.41
CA ASN A 105 15.65 -22.66 -23.53
C ASN A 105 15.96 -23.03 -25.00
N GLY A 106 17.12 -22.62 -25.50
CA GLY A 106 17.54 -22.87 -26.89
C GLY A 106 17.39 -21.70 -27.88
N VAL A 107 16.97 -20.51 -27.41
CA VAL A 107 17.05 -19.27 -28.19
C VAL A 107 18.41 -18.61 -27.92
N GLU A 108 19.27 -18.57 -28.95
CA GLU A 108 20.57 -17.88 -28.88
C GLU A 108 20.35 -16.36 -28.87
N GLU A 109 21.23 -15.63 -28.17
CA GLU A 109 21.14 -14.17 -27.94
C GLU A 109 21.14 -13.34 -29.24
N SER A 110 21.46 -13.96 -30.38
CA SER A 110 21.50 -13.34 -31.72
C SER A 110 20.21 -13.42 -32.52
N ASP A 111 19.26 -14.26 -32.11
CA ASP A 111 17.96 -14.27 -32.77
C ASP A 111 17.17 -13.10 -32.20
N GLU A 112 16.85 -12.11 -33.04
CA GLU A 112 15.93 -11.02 -32.73
C GLU A 112 14.53 -11.59 -32.46
N VAL A 113 14.37 -12.30 -31.35
CA VAL A 113 13.08 -12.48 -30.73
C VAL A 113 12.78 -11.12 -30.11
N ASN A 114 12.16 -10.29 -30.94
CA ASN A 114 11.56 -9.03 -30.55
C ASN A 114 10.39 -9.38 -29.64
N PHE A 115 10.71 -9.80 -28.41
CA PHE A 115 9.78 -9.74 -27.31
C PHE A 115 9.47 -8.26 -27.15
N GLN A 116 8.41 -7.80 -27.82
CA GLN A 116 7.66 -6.64 -27.37
C GLN A 116 6.92 -7.01 -26.07
N ILE A 117 7.63 -7.63 -25.12
CA ILE A 117 7.25 -7.51 -23.72
C ILE A 117 7.55 -6.05 -23.45
N ARG A 118 6.50 -5.23 -23.38
CA ARG A 118 6.61 -3.91 -22.76
C ARG A 118 6.95 -4.15 -21.30
N VAL A 119 8.23 -4.39 -21.01
CA VAL A 119 8.80 -4.14 -19.70
C VAL A 119 8.64 -2.64 -19.57
N HIS A 120 7.61 -2.18 -18.85
CA HIS A 120 7.55 -0.80 -18.39
C HIS A 120 8.64 -0.65 -17.33
N VAL A 121 9.91 -0.64 -17.76
CA VAL A 121 10.90 0.21 -17.11
C VAL A 121 10.37 1.59 -17.39
N GLN A 122 9.75 2.24 -16.40
CA GLN A 122 9.40 3.64 -16.54
C GLN A 122 10.65 4.37 -16.99
N THR A 123 10.63 4.79 -18.24
CA THR A 123 11.66 5.66 -18.76
C THR A 123 11.40 7.04 -18.17
N PRO A 124 12.41 7.90 -18.03
CA PRO A 124 12.22 9.26 -17.54
C PRO A 124 11.20 10.10 -18.34
N ASP A 125 10.79 9.62 -19.52
CA ASP A 125 9.83 10.25 -20.43
C ASP A 125 8.39 9.73 -20.27
N ASP A 126 8.14 8.74 -19.40
CA ASP A 126 6.78 8.31 -19.04
C ASP A 126 6.14 9.28 -18.04
N GLU A 127 4.81 9.44 -18.11
CA GLU A 127 4.06 10.24 -17.12
C GLU A 127 4.36 9.72 -15.70
N PRO A 128 4.85 10.59 -14.78
CA PRO A 128 5.20 10.17 -13.43
C PRO A 128 4.00 9.55 -12.70
N THR A 129 4.22 8.41 -12.04
CA THR A 129 3.21 7.71 -11.24
C THR A 129 3.56 7.72 -9.77
N TYR A 130 2.53 7.52 -8.94
CA TYR A 130 2.69 7.37 -7.50
C TYR A 130 3.38 6.04 -7.19
N VAL A 131 4.41 6.07 -6.35
CA VAL A 131 5.20 4.88 -5.94
C VAL A 131 5.06 4.56 -4.45
N GLY A 132 4.45 5.47 -3.71
CA GLY A 132 4.12 5.36 -2.30
C GLY A 132 5.25 5.69 -1.33
N THR A 133 4.88 6.11 -0.12
CA THR A 133 5.83 6.51 0.93
C THR A 133 6.89 5.44 1.25
N ALA A 134 6.54 4.16 1.12
CA ALA A 134 7.47 3.06 1.36
C ALA A 134 8.69 3.10 0.42
N ALA A 135 8.50 3.52 -0.84
CA ALA A 135 9.61 3.69 -1.78
C ALA A 135 10.56 4.81 -1.34
N CYS A 136 10.00 5.93 -0.85
CA CYS A 136 10.78 7.07 -0.35
C CYS A 136 11.63 6.68 0.87
N ALA A 137 11.06 5.93 1.81
CA ALA A 137 11.72 5.52 3.05
C ALA A 137 13.00 4.68 2.84
N THR A 138 13.15 4.04 1.68
CA THR A 138 14.35 3.25 1.35
C THR A 138 15.62 4.10 1.21
N CYS A 139 15.48 5.38 0.86
CA CYS A 139 16.58 6.33 0.69
C CYS A 139 16.52 7.50 1.70
N HIS A 140 15.30 7.88 2.11
CA HIS A 140 15.01 9.04 2.97
C HIS A 140 14.54 8.62 4.37
N ASP A 141 15.32 7.77 5.04
CA ASP A 141 14.92 7.23 6.36
C ASP A 141 14.71 8.34 7.39
N GLU A 142 15.64 9.31 7.51
CA GLU A 142 15.52 10.41 8.48
C GLU A 142 14.21 11.21 8.29
N GLN A 143 13.92 11.61 7.05
CA GLN A 143 12.69 12.35 6.74
C GLN A 143 11.45 11.49 6.99
N TYR A 144 11.51 10.19 6.69
CA TYR A 144 10.42 9.26 6.96
C TYR A 144 10.18 9.09 8.47
N GLN A 145 11.24 8.98 9.28
CA GLN A 145 11.14 8.85 10.73
C GLN A 145 10.54 10.10 11.38
N GLU A 146 10.76 11.29 10.83
CA GLU A 146 10.08 12.51 11.26
C GLU A 146 8.64 12.57 10.76
N PHE A 147 8.42 12.27 9.48
CA PHE A 147 7.10 12.33 8.84
C PHE A 147 6.08 11.40 9.49
N LYS A 148 6.49 10.18 9.87
CA LYS A 148 5.61 9.22 10.56
C LYS A 148 5.12 9.68 11.92
N LEU A 149 5.68 10.75 12.49
CA LEU A 149 5.24 11.33 13.76
C LEU A 149 4.20 12.45 13.54
N SER A 150 3.92 12.81 12.29
CA SER A 150 2.87 13.76 11.93
C SER A 150 1.49 13.11 11.85
N GLY A 151 0.43 13.91 11.89
CA GLY A 151 -0.94 13.42 11.65
C GLY A 151 -1.29 13.22 10.17
N HIS A 152 -0.42 13.63 9.25
CA HIS A 152 -0.71 13.61 7.81
C HIS A 152 -0.86 12.19 7.27
N ASN A 153 0.11 11.32 7.55
CA ASN A 153 0.07 9.92 7.08
C ASN A 153 -1.06 9.10 7.72
N TYR A 154 -1.53 9.49 8.91
CA TYR A 154 -2.63 8.82 9.60
C TYR A 154 -3.99 9.50 9.41
N LYS A 155 -4.11 10.44 8.47
CA LYS A 155 -5.39 11.11 8.23
C LYS A 155 -6.46 10.12 7.72
N LEU A 156 -6.04 9.08 7.01
CA LEU A 156 -6.87 7.94 6.63
C LEU A 156 -6.03 6.67 6.74
N ASN A 157 -6.56 5.65 7.44
CA ASN A 157 -5.84 4.42 7.72
C ASN A 157 -6.68 3.24 7.26
N LYS A 158 -6.14 2.42 6.35
CA LYS A 158 -6.82 1.20 5.91
C LYS A 158 -6.84 0.19 7.05
N VAL A 159 -8.02 -0.35 7.34
CA VAL A 159 -8.13 -1.49 8.25
C VAL A 159 -7.75 -2.74 7.47
N THR A 160 -6.72 -3.43 7.95
CA THR A 160 -6.24 -4.67 7.34
C THR A 160 -6.30 -5.80 8.36
N PHE A 161 -6.63 -7.01 7.88
CA PHE A 161 -6.76 -8.20 8.72
C PHE A 161 -7.74 -8.04 9.90
N ASP A 162 -8.76 -7.19 9.72
CA ASP A 162 -9.76 -6.90 10.75
C ASP A 162 -9.13 -6.42 12.08
N THR A 163 -8.01 -5.72 11.99
CA THR A 163 -7.27 -5.17 13.14
C THR A 163 -7.28 -3.64 13.16
N LYS A 164 -7.28 -3.09 14.38
CA LYS A 164 -7.11 -1.66 14.61
C LYS A 164 -5.78 -1.18 13.99
N PRO A 165 -5.75 -0.02 13.30
CA PRO A 165 -4.50 0.58 12.85
C PRO A 165 -3.58 0.88 14.04
N THR A 166 -2.29 0.61 13.86
CA THR A 166 -1.25 0.91 14.84
C THR A 166 -0.68 2.30 14.62
N TYR A 167 -0.42 3.02 15.70
CA TYR A 167 0.17 4.35 15.63
C TYR A 167 1.44 4.41 16.48
N PRO A 168 2.43 5.25 16.12
CA PRO A 168 3.54 5.55 17.01
C PRO A 168 3.03 6.12 18.33
N ASP A 169 3.83 5.98 19.39
CA ASP A 169 3.57 6.73 20.62
C ASP A 169 3.77 8.23 20.35
N PHE A 170 2.72 9.02 20.56
CA PHE A 170 2.77 10.48 20.43
C PHE A 170 3.06 11.21 21.75
N GLY A 171 3.56 10.47 22.76
CA GLY A 171 4.14 11.06 23.96
C GLY A 171 3.12 11.63 24.93
N LEU A 172 1.92 11.02 25.02
CA LEU A 172 1.00 11.32 26.11
C LEU A 172 1.46 10.74 27.46
N GLY A 173 2.40 9.78 27.46
CA GLY A 173 2.93 9.14 28.68
C GLY A 173 1.83 8.53 29.56
N ASP A 174 2.12 8.33 30.86
CA ASP A 174 1.15 7.95 31.89
C ASP A 174 0.20 9.11 32.27
N ALA A 175 -0.08 10.06 31.36
CA ALA A 175 -1.04 11.12 31.65
C ALA A 175 -2.38 10.47 32.04
N PRO A 176 -3.05 10.92 33.11
CA PRO A 176 -4.41 10.48 33.42
C PRO A 176 -5.29 10.79 32.20
N GLY A 177 -5.75 9.76 31.48
CA GLY A 177 -6.50 9.93 30.24
C GLY A 177 -5.68 9.89 28.94
N ALA A 178 -4.38 9.52 28.97
CA ALA A 178 -3.74 9.00 27.78
C ALA A 178 -4.59 7.83 27.27
N PRO A 179 -4.98 7.79 25.98
CA PRO A 179 -5.76 6.69 25.47
C PRO A 179 -4.92 5.43 25.61
N ASP A 180 -5.25 4.60 26.60
CA ASP A 180 -5.20 3.16 26.44
C ASP A 180 -5.73 2.87 25.03
N GLU A 181 -5.07 1.99 24.28
CA GLU A 181 -5.60 1.57 22.99
C GLU A 181 -7.02 0.99 23.12
N SER A 182 -7.49 0.68 24.34
CA SER A 182 -8.87 0.38 24.72
C SER A 182 -9.85 1.58 24.76
N LEU A 183 -9.38 2.83 24.86
CA LEU A 183 -10.22 4.02 25.10
C LEU A 183 -11.00 4.49 23.86
N PHE A 184 -10.52 4.18 22.65
CA PHE A 184 -11.29 4.36 21.42
C PHE A 184 -11.21 3.14 20.53
N GLY A 185 -12.37 2.71 20.05
CA GLY A 185 -12.54 1.54 19.20
C GLY A 185 -14.00 1.31 18.90
N VAL A 186 -14.27 0.33 18.05
CA VAL A 186 -15.63 0.02 17.57
C VAL A 186 -16.65 -0.26 18.69
N ALA A 187 -16.20 -0.66 19.89
CA ALA A 187 -17.08 -0.88 21.04
C ALA A 187 -17.76 0.40 21.55
N GLY A 188 -17.19 1.58 21.27
CA GLY A 188 -17.78 2.87 21.62
C GLY A 188 -18.80 3.40 20.62
N LEU A 189 -18.98 2.72 19.48
CA LEU A 189 -19.99 3.07 18.46
C LEU A 189 -21.36 2.52 18.90
N THR A 190 -22.10 3.32 19.68
CA THR A 190 -23.35 2.91 20.31
C THR A 190 -24.61 3.44 19.63
N ASP A 191 -24.50 4.52 18.87
CA ASP A 191 -25.62 5.17 18.18
C ASP A 191 -25.18 5.59 16.77
N CYS A 192 -25.59 4.84 15.75
CA CYS A 192 -25.15 5.02 14.37
C CYS A 192 -26.31 4.97 13.37
N ASP A 193 -26.23 5.80 12.35
CA ASP A 193 -27.25 5.96 11.31
C ASP A 193 -27.04 5.09 10.06
N ASN A 194 -25.84 4.52 9.89
CA ASN A 194 -25.49 3.72 8.71
C ASN A 194 -26.46 2.55 8.52
N SER A 195 -26.77 2.22 7.26
CA SER A 195 -27.64 1.09 6.91
C SER A 195 -27.09 -0.26 7.38
N LEU A 196 -25.76 -0.40 7.50
CA LEU A 196 -25.11 -1.58 8.08
C LEU A 196 -25.18 -1.62 9.62
N GLY A 197 -25.66 -0.55 10.25
CA GLY A 197 -25.61 -0.34 11.68
C GLY A 197 -24.20 -0.01 12.19
N CYS A 198 -24.06 0.11 13.51
CA CYS A 198 -22.77 0.36 14.13
C CYS A 198 -21.81 -0.82 13.94
N PRO A 199 -20.56 -0.59 13.48
CA PRO A 199 -19.49 -1.57 13.52
C PRO A 199 -19.35 -2.23 14.89
N LYS A 200 -19.23 -3.57 14.95
CA LYS A 200 -19.06 -4.33 16.21
C LYS A 200 -17.66 -4.88 16.37
N SER A 201 -16.92 -4.95 15.28
CA SER A 201 -15.52 -5.33 15.21
C SER A 201 -14.80 -4.51 14.13
N TYR A 202 -13.48 -4.56 14.09
CA TYR A 202 -12.73 -3.99 12.96
C TYR A 202 -12.97 -4.78 11.65
N ALA A 203 -13.59 -5.97 11.71
CA ALA A 203 -14.10 -6.66 10.52
C ALA A 203 -15.30 -5.97 9.88
N ASP A 204 -15.90 -4.99 10.54
CA ASP A 204 -17.00 -4.17 9.99
C ASP A 204 -16.51 -2.78 9.53
N VAL A 205 -15.20 -2.54 9.57
CA VAL A 205 -14.57 -1.26 9.24
C VAL A 205 -13.67 -1.42 8.01
N ALA A 206 -13.81 -0.51 7.04
CA ALA A 206 -12.90 -0.41 5.90
C ALA A 206 -11.70 0.51 6.21
N TYR A 207 -11.96 1.66 6.85
CA TYR A 207 -10.93 2.65 7.18
C TYR A 207 -11.22 3.36 8.51
N VAL A 208 -10.15 3.88 9.12
CA VAL A 208 -10.23 4.85 10.23
C VAL A 208 -9.76 6.20 9.73
N ILE A 209 -10.61 7.23 9.86
CA ILE A 209 -10.26 8.62 9.55
C ILE A 209 -9.63 9.21 10.81
N GLY A 210 -8.35 9.55 10.74
CA GLY A 210 -7.56 10.01 11.88
C GLY A 210 -7.19 8.86 12.83
N GLY A 211 -7.42 9.06 14.13
CA GLY A 211 -7.02 8.10 15.18
C GLY A 211 -5.64 8.37 15.77
N TYR A 212 -4.86 9.28 15.17
CA TYR A 212 -3.60 9.75 15.71
C TYR A 212 -3.68 11.24 16.06
N GLY A 213 -3.45 11.55 17.34
CA GLY A 213 -3.19 12.91 17.81
C GLY A 213 -4.33 13.93 17.70
N TRP A 214 -5.57 13.60 17.29
CA TRP A 214 -6.68 14.58 17.34
C TRP A 214 -8.07 13.96 17.51
N LYS A 215 -8.57 13.23 16.51
CA LYS A 215 -9.90 12.58 16.54
C LYS A 215 -9.91 11.32 15.69
N ALA A 216 -10.81 10.40 16.00
CA ALA A 216 -11.07 9.19 15.23
C ALA A 216 -12.51 9.14 14.74
N ARG A 217 -12.70 8.74 13.48
CA ARG A 217 -13.98 8.32 12.90
C ARG A 217 -13.75 7.05 12.07
N PHE A 218 -14.82 6.43 11.65
CA PHE A 218 -14.78 5.12 11.00
C PHE A 218 -15.49 5.18 9.66
N ILE A 219 -15.05 4.34 8.73
CA ILE A 219 -15.72 4.06 7.47
C ILE A 219 -16.15 2.60 7.52
N ASP A 220 -17.44 2.34 7.30
CA ASP A 220 -17.98 0.98 7.31
C ASP A 220 -17.51 0.15 6.09
N LYS A 221 -17.87 -1.12 6.03
CA LYS A 221 -17.50 -2.00 4.91
C LYS A 221 -18.10 -1.64 3.56
N ASN A 222 -19.11 -0.77 3.52
CA ASN A 222 -19.66 -0.24 2.27
C ASN A 222 -19.00 1.08 1.86
N GLY A 223 -18.01 1.58 2.60
CA GLY A 223 -17.29 2.80 2.25
C GLY A 223 -17.98 4.09 2.72
N TYR A 224 -19.02 4.00 3.54
CA TYR A 224 -19.68 5.17 4.12
C TYR A 224 -19.06 5.56 5.45
N ILE A 225 -18.99 6.87 5.73
CA ILE A 225 -18.57 7.36 7.04
C ILE A 225 -19.62 6.90 8.06
N VAL A 226 -19.15 6.43 9.22
CA VAL A 226 -20.02 6.11 10.35
C VAL A 226 -20.48 7.40 11.01
N THR A 227 -21.78 7.69 10.94
CA THR A 227 -22.46 8.88 11.45
C THR A 227 -23.48 8.50 12.53
N GLY A 228 -23.83 9.45 13.40
CA GLY A 228 -24.76 9.23 14.52
C GLY A 228 -24.33 9.91 15.82
N GLY A 229 -25.07 9.67 16.90
CA GLY A 229 -24.89 10.30 18.21
C GLY A 229 -23.57 9.98 18.93
N ASP A 230 -23.00 8.79 18.71
CA ASP A 230 -21.77 8.31 19.38
C ASP A 230 -20.76 7.76 18.36
N THR A 231 -20.30 8.59 17.41
CA THR A 231 -19.56 8.10 16.23
C THR A 231 -18.22 8.77 15.96
N GLN A 232 -17.90 9.85 16.65
CA GLN A 232 -16.57 10.45 16.67
C GLN A 232 -15.97 10.37 18.07
N TYR A 233 -14.72 9.90 18.16
CA TYR A 233 -13.95 9.99 19.39
C TYR A 233 -12.95 11.14 19.32
N ASN A 234 -12.95 12.03 20.31
CA ASN A 234 -11.97 13.12 20.42
C ASN A 234 -10.81 12.66 21.32
N LEU A 235 -9.59 12.62 20.78
CA LEU A 235 -8.42 12.20 21.56
C LEU A 235 -7.97 13.30 22.52
N VAL A 236 -7.53 12.89 23.72
CA VAL A 236 -6.96 13.78 24.72
C VAL A 236 -5.64 14.39 24.21
N GLN A 237 -5.42 15.66 24.54
CA GLN A 237 -4.27 16.48 24.17
C GLN A 237 -3.69 17.08 25.45
N ASN A 238 -2.42 16.82 25.72
CA ASN A 238 -1.74 17.36 26.89
C ASN A 238 -1.46 18.88 26.84
N LYS A 239 -1.70 19.52 25.69
CA LYS A 239 -1.52 20.96 25.46
C LYS A 239 -2.81 21.78 25.52
N LEU A 240 -3.96 21.14 25.70
CA LEU A 240 -5.26 21.80 25.76
C LEU A 240 -5.86 21.63 27.16
N ASP A 241 -6.49 22.69 27.68
CA ASP A 241 -7.14 22.64 28.99
C ASP A 241 -8.49 21.93 28.88
N ALA A 242 -8.70 20.88 29.65
CA ALA A 242 -9.96 20.13 29.66
C ALA A 242 -11.17 21.00 30.06
N ALA A 243 -10.96 22.10 30.80
CA ALA A 243 -12.03 23.03 31.13
C ALA A 243 -12.57 23.79 29.90
N ASP A 244 -11.70 24.09 28.94
CA ASP A 244 -12.05 24.77 27.68
C ASP A 244 -12.55 23.78 26.62
N TYR A 245 -12.17 22.50 26.74
CA TYR A 245 -12.45 21.45 25.76
C TYR A 245 -13.08 20.21 26.43
N PRO A 246 -14.33 20.30 26.90
CA PRO A 246 -14.98 19.24 27.68
C PRO A 246 -15.21 17.94 26.88
N ASP A 247 -15.26 18.02 25.55
CA ASP A 247 -15.51 16.88 24.68
C ASP A 247 -14.26 16.02 24.42
N MET A 248 -13.08 16.43 24.91
CA MET A 248 -11.86 15.63 24.80
C MET A 248 -11.93 14.37 25.66
N GLY A 249 -11.51 13.24 25.09
CA GLY A 249 -11.61 11.93 25.74
C GLY A 249 -13.02 11.32 25.71
N ASN A 250 -13.95 11.92 24.96
CA ASN A 250 -15.34 11.48 24.88
C ASN A 250 -15.74 11.12 23.44
N TRP A 251 -16.73 10.24 23.36
CA TRP A 251 -17.53 10.04 22.15
C TRP A 251 -18.50 11.21 22.00
N VAL A 252 -18.64 11.69 20.77
CA VAL A 252 -19.54 12.77 20.41
C VAL A 252 -20.24 12.47 19.09
N ALA A 253 -21.34 13.17 18.87
CA ALA A 253 -22.09 13.10 17.63
C ALA A 253 -21.24 13.56 16.43
N TYR A 254 -21.42 12.88 15.31
CA TYR A 254 -20.89 13.30 14.03
C TYR A 254 -21.95 13.09 12.94
N ASP A 255 -22.41 14.20 12.35
CA ASP A 255 -23.46 14.24 11.33
C ASP A 255 -24.67 13.36 11.69
N ASP A 256 -25.10 13.45 12.95
CA ASP A 256 -26.22 12.69 13.51
C ASP A 256 -27.54 12.91 12.72
N GLY A 257 -28.18 11.80 12.35
CA GLY A 257 -29.32 11.73 11.46
C GLY A 257 -28.98 11.62 9.95
N GLU A 258 -27.72 11.68 9.55
CA GLU A 258 -27.29 11.53 8.15
C GLU A 258 -26.95 10.07 7.84
N VAL A 259 -27.89 9.36 7.20
CA VAL A 259 -27.71 7.95 6.80
C VAL A 259 -26.74 7.82 5.61
N ASP A 260 -25.81 6.87 5.70
CA ASP A 260 -24.88 6.47 4.62
C ASP A 260 -24.14 7.66 3.99
N LYS A 261 -23.47 8.45 4.82
CA LYS A 261 -22.67 9.59 4.39
C LYS A 261 -21.49 9.13 3.52
N GLY A 262 -21.46 9.59 2.27
CA GLY A 262 -20.39 9.25 1.32
C GLY A 262 -19.00 9.79 1.73
N TYR A 263 -17.96 9.06 1.35
CA TYR A 263 -16.55 9.43 1.51
C TYR A 263 -15.85 9.36 0.15
N ASN A 264 -16.08 10.38 -0.69
CA ASN A 264 -15.71 10.41 -2.12
C ASN A 264 -14.60 11.44 -2.42
N TYR A 265 -14.42 11.83 -3.69
CA TYR A 265 -13.40 12.79 -4.12
C TYR A 265 -13.37 14.09 -3.31
N SER A 266 -14.53 14.59 -2.87
CA SER A 266 -14.62 15.80 -2.03
C SER A 266 -13.88 15.66 -0.69
N CYS A 267 -13.76 14.44 -0.17
CA CYS A 267 -12.97 14.09 1.01
C CYS A 267 -11.53 13.71 0.63
N PHE A 268 -11.37 12.93 -0.45
CA PHE A 268 -10.06 12.43 -0.90
C PHE A 268 -9.07 13.57 -1.18
N ARG A 269 -9.52 14.65 -1.81
CA ARG A 269 -8.70 15.83 -2.12
C ARG A 269 -7.86 16.38 -0.97
N CYS A 270 -8.29 16.20 0.28
CA CYS A 270 -7.58 16.66 1.46
C CYS A 270 -7.09 15.54 2.38
N HIS A 271 -7.60 14.32 2.25
CA HIS A 271 -7.39 13.24 3.22
C HIS A 271 -6.58 12.05 2.67
N THR A 272 -6.25 12.06 1.37
CA THR A 272 -5.54 10.98 0.68
C THR A 272 -4.42 11.55 -0.19
N THR A 273 -3.71 10.66 -0.89
CA THR A 273 -2.66 11.00 -1.85
C THR A 273 -3.06 10.55 -3.23
N GLY A 274 -2.80 11.37 -4.25
CA GLY A 274 -3.22 11.12 -5.62
C GLY A 274 -4.73 10.88 -5.79
N PRO A 275 -5.62 11.75 -5.28
CA PRO A 275 -7.06 11.59 -5.43
C PRO A 275 -7.50 11.77 -6.88
N GLU A 276 -8.42 10.93 -7.35
CA GLU A 276 -9.00 10.97 -8.69
C GLU A 276 -10.53 10.98 -8.64
N ASP A 277 -11.15 11.95 -9.30
CA ASP A 277 -12.60 12.08 -9.48
C ASP A 277 -12.99 11.30 -10.75
N LEU A 278 -13.39 10.05 -10.56
CA LEU A 278 -13.71 9.14 -11.66
C LEU A 278 -15.22 8.93 -11.80
N GLY A 279 -15.95 8.96 -10.68
CA GLY A 279 -17.39 8.67 -10.66
C GLY A 279 -17.75 7.30 -11.25
N ASP A 280 -16.81 6.35 -11.29
CA ASP A 280 -17.01 5.03 -11.86
C ASP A 280 -17.24 3.99 -10.76
N PRO A 281 -18.47 3.47 -10.60
CA PRO A 281 -18.79 2.52 -9.54
C PRO A 281 -17.99 1.20 -9.63
N ASN A 282 -17.34 0.90 -10.76
CA ASN A 282 -16.52 -0.31 -10.93
C ASN A 282 -15.10 -0.16 -10.38
N VAL A 283 -14.66 1.06 -10.05
CA VAL A 283 -13.31 1.30 -9.51
C VAL A 283 -13.19 0.78 -8.07
N ASN A 284 -14.28 0.86 -7.30
CA ASN A 284 -14.35 0.40 -5.92
C ASN A 284 -15.67 -0.34 -5.66
N PRO A 285 -15.90 -1.51 -6.29
CA PRO A 285 -17.22 -2.16 -6.30
C PRO A 285 -17.67 -2.64 -4.92
N GLY A 286 -16.72 -2.86 -4.00
CA GLY A 286 -16.99 -3.19 -2.59
C GLY A 286 -17.16 -1.98 -1.66
N LEU A 287 -16.96 -0.75 -2.14
CA LEU A 287 -17.03 0.48 -1.35
C LEU A 287 -17.91 1.52 -2.06
N PRO A 288 -19.22 1.27 -2.25
CA PRO A 288 -20.12 2.21 -2.92
C PRO A 288 -20.11 3.62 -2.31
N GLY A 289 -19.83 3.75 -1.00
CA GLY A 289 -19.69 5.05 -0.33
C GLY A 289 -18.52 5.90 -0.82
N PHE A 290 -17.56 5.33 -1.56
CA PHE A 290 -16.51 6.08 -2.23
C PHE A 290 -16.98 6.82 -3.48
N GLY A 291 -18.21 6.57 -3.94
CA GLY A 291 -18.81 7.31 -5.05
C GLY A 291 -18.20 6.99 -6.42
N GLY A 292 -17.40 5.93 -6.52
CA GLY A 292 -16.69 5.56 -7.75
C GLY A 292 -15.37 6.30 -7.96
N ASP A 293 -14.87 6.98 -6.94
CA ASP A 293 -13.58 7.69 -6.97
C ASP A 293 -12.45 6.81 -6.39
N ARG A 294 -11.20 7.19 -6.63
CA ARG A 294 -10.02 6.49 -6.06
C ARG A 294 -8.93 7.44 -5.58
N PHE A 295 -7.90 6.85 -5.00
CA PHE A 295 -6.68 7.53 -4.59
C PHE A 295 -5.50 6.56 -4.65
N ALA A 296 -4.28 7.09 -4.81
CA ALA A 296 -3.06 6.29 -4.85
C ALA A 296 -2.66 5.74 -3.47
N GLU A 297 -2.75 6.56 -2.41
CA GLU A 297 -2.50 6.10 -1.04
C GLU A 297 -3.46 6.72 -0.02
N ALA A 298 -3.74 5.96 1.05
CA ALA A 298 -4.49 6.44 2.19
C ALA A 298 -3.65 7.42 3.03
N GLY A 299 -4.25 8.51 3.48
CA GLY A 299 -3.58 9.56 4.22
C GLY A 299 -2.86 10.55 3.29
N VAL A 300 -2.42 11.66 3.87
CA VAL A 300 -1.62 12.67 3.16
C VAL A 300 -0.16 12.22 3.26
N GLN A 301 0.31 11.55 2.21
CA GLN A 301 1.63 10.90 2.09
C GLN A 301 2.65 11.83 1.42
N CYS A 302 3.90 11.38 1.26
CA CYS A 302 4.99 12.17 0.68
C CYS A 302 4.59 12.80 -0.67
N GLU A 303 4.05 11.96 -1.55
CA GLU A 303 3.68 12.33 -2.92
C GLU A 303 2.44 13.20 -2.99
N ALA A 304 1.70 13.37 -1.88
CA ALA A 304 0.70 14.42 -1.82
C ALA A 304 1.40 15.76 -1.98
N CYS A 305 2.50 16.02 -1.27
CA CYS A 305 3.20 17.32 -1.34
C CYS A 305 4.22 17.39 -2.48
N HIS A 306 4.87 16.27 -2.79
CA HIS A 306 6.00 16.19 -3.70
C HIS A 306 5.61 15.77 -5.14
N GLY A 307 4.34 15.43 -5.36
CA GLY A 307 3.87 14.86 -6.61
C GLY A 307 4.29 13.41 -6.81
N PRO A 308 3.90 12.79 -7.94
CA PRO A 308 4.25 11.40 -8.25
C PRO A 308 5.78 11.24 -8.41
N GLY A 309 6.35 10.28 -7.69
CA GLY A 309 7.79 10.15 -7.49
C GLY A 309 8.49 9.11 -8.35
N SER A 310 7.79 8.42 -9.26
CA SER A 310 8.38 7.31 -10.01
C SER A 310 9.65 7.68 -10.79
N SER A 311 9.61 8.81 -11.51
CA SER A 311 10.75 9.30 -12.28
C SER A 311 11.93 9.69 -11.38
N HIS A 312 11.67 10.15 -10.15
CA HIS A 312 12.71 10.45 -9.15
C HIS A 312 13.32 9.18 -8.56
N VAL A 313 12.50 8.19 -8.22
CA VAL A 313 13.00 6.91 -7.68
C VAL A 313 13.87 6.19 -8.71
N ALA A 314 13.48 6.23 -9.98
CA ALA A 314 14.24 5.62 -11.08
C ALA A 314 15.56 6.36 -11.37
N SER A 315 15.53 7.69 -11.45
CA SER A 315 16.71 8.48 -11.88
C SER A 315 17.62 8.91 -10.73
N ARG A 316 17.08 9.01 -9.50
CA ARG A 316 17.68 9.67 -8.34
C ARG A 316 18.04 11.14 -8.57
N ASN A 317 17.41 11.78 -9.57
CA ASN A 317 17.59 13.20 -9.86
C ASN A 317 16.59 14.03 -9.02
N PRO A 318 17.05 14.97 -8.18
CA PRO A 318 16.17 15.86 -7.43
C PRO A 318 15.32 16.79 -8.31
N GLU A 319 15.66 16.97 -9.59
CA GLU A 319 14.81 17.72 -10.54
C GLU A 319 13.55 16.93 -10.95
N HIS A 320 13.51 15.61 -10.71
CA HIS A 320 12.37 14.76 -11.06
C HIS A 320 11.36 14.62 -9.91
N ILE A 321 11.46 15.45 -8.86
CA ILE A 321 10.51 15.49 -7.74
C ILE A 321 10.20 16.96 -7.39
N THR A 322 8.96 17.24 -6.99
CA THR A 322 8.57 18.62 -6.66
C THR A 322 8.99 18.97 -5.24
N VAL A 323 9.60 20.14 -5.04
CA VAL A 323 9.78 20.75 -3.71
C VAL A 323 9.18 22.15 -3.77
N ASP A 324 7.94 22.27 -3.31
CA ASP A 324 7.21 23.54 -3.24
C ASP A 324 7.21 24.05 -1.79
N THR A 325 7.83 25.22 -1.58
CA THR A 325 7.96 25.87 -0.27
C THR A 325 6.95 27.00 -0.07
N THR A 326 5.99 27.14 -0.97
CA THR A 326 4.96 28.17 -0.91
C THR A 326 3.83 27.79 0.04
N ALA A 327 3.04 28.77 0.48
CA ALA A 327 1.92 28.51 1.38
C ALA A 327 0.74 27.85 0.64
N GLU A 328 0.68 28.04 -0.68
CA GLU A 328 -0.31 27.51 -1.59
C GLU A 328 -0.38 25.99 -1.56
N LEU A 329 0.77 25.30 -1.46
CA LEU A 329 0.84 23.85 -1.32
C LEU A 329 0.04 23.35 -0.10
N CYS A 330 0.13 24.07 1.02
CA CYS A 330 -0.55 23.73 2.27
C CYS A 330 -2.04 24.11 2.28
N GLY A 331 -2.45 25.04 1.41
CA GLY A 331 -3.81 25.62 1.38
C GLY A 331 -4.80 24.96 0.42
N ARG A 332 -4.39 23.90 -0.28
CA ARG A 332 -5.16 23.18 -1.30
C ARG A 332 -6.37 22.38 -0.77
#